data_AF-A0A222SHA7-F1
#
_entry.id   AF-A0A222SHA7-F1
#
_cell.length_a   1.000
_cell.length_b   1.000
_cell.length_c   1.000
_cell.angle_alpha   90.00
_cell.angle_beta   90.00
_cell.angle_gamma   90.00
#
_symmetry.space_group_name_H-M   'P 1'
#
loop_
_entity.id
_entity.type
_entity.pdbx_description
1 polymer ?
#
loop_
_entity_poly.entity_id
_entity_poly.type
_entity_poly.pdbx_seq_one_letter_code
_entity_poly.pdbx_strand_id
1 'polypeptide(L)'
;MANRFDVKERAKDILEEALDREAVNVLANISREMQQIFRDNPEPSMPEAVSIVTDYFVKNGKSEQFISNWISTAGEHGRSRGLLEADQPKAMLSDLGVFRFMNFLKEKGLSDDQVNIVLRGAVQQATEHKEC
;
A
#
# COMPACT_ATOMS: atom_id res chain seq x y z
N MET A 1 13.10 6.71 -25.37
CA MET A 1 11.80 6.07 -25.09
C MET A 1 12.00 4.58 -24.78
N ALA A 2 12.77 4.30 -23.73
CA ALA A 2 12.77 3.04 -22.99
C ALA A 2 12.48 3.48 -21.55
N ASN A 3 11.55 2.84 -20.83
CA ASN A 3 11.47 2.81 -19.34
C ASN A 3 10.06 2.54 -18.78
N ARG A 4 8.96 2.68 -19.53
CA ARG A 4 7.60 2.38 -18.97
C ARG A 4 7.17 0.93 -19.14
N PHE A 5 7.39 0.32 -20.30
CA PHE A 5 7.09 -1.09 -20.53
C PHE A 5 8.04 -2.01 -19.73
N ASP A 6 9.33 -1.66 -19.69
CA ASP A 6 10.38 -2.42 -19.00
C ASP A 6 10.11 -2.60 -17.50
N VAL A 7 9.62 -1.56 -16.82
CA VAL A 7 9.36 -1.61 -15.37
C VAL A 7 8.21 -2.56 -15.02
N LYS A 8 7.19 -2.68 -15.88
CA LYS A 8 6.06 -3.59 -15.64
C LYS A 8 6.42 -5.04 -15.88
N GLU A 9 7.10 -5.33 -16.98
CA GLU A 9 7.58 -6.70 -17.24
C GLU A 9 8.54 -7.13 -16.14
N ARG A 10 9.48 -6.27 -15.77
CA ARG A 10 10.41 -6.55 -14.68
C ARG A 10 9.73 -6.71 -13.32
N ALA A 11 8.69 -5.93 -13.02
CA ALA A 11 7.90 -6.13 -11.81
C ALA A 11 7.16 -7.48 -11.82
N LYS A 12 6.62 -7.87 -12.97
CA LYS A 12 5.97 -9.17 -13.16
C LYS A 12 6.97 -10.32 -13.00
N ASP A 13 8.14 -10.24 -13.62
CA ASP A 13 9.19 -11.26 -13.52
C ASP A 13 9.64 -11.44 -12.08
N ILE A 14 9.90 -10.33 -11.36
CA ILE A 14 10.25 -10.38 -9.93
C ILE A 14 9.17 -11.07 -9.10
N LEU A 15 7.89 -10.80 -9.38
CA LEU A 15 6.77 -11.44 -8.68
C LEU A 15 6.65 -12.93 -9.04
N GLU A 16 6.82 -13.33 -10.30
CA GLU A 16 6.76 -14.73 -10.72
C GLU A 16 7.93 -15.56 -10.20
N GLU A 17 9.12 -14.97 -10.09
CA GLU A 17 10.30 -15.63 -9.53
C GLU A 17 10.24 -15.75 -8.00
N ALA A 18 9.72 -14.75 -7.32
CA ALA A 18 9.74 -14.67 -5.86
C ALA A 18 8.46 -15.22 -5.20
N LEU A 19 7.33 -15.28 -5.91
CA LEU A 19 6.04 -15.66 -5.33
C LEU A 19 5.51 -16.95 -5.93
N ASP A 20 5.27 -17.92 -5.05
CA ASP A 20 4.46 -19.07 -5.36
C ASP A 20 2.97 -18.70 -5.49
N ARG A 21 2.15 -19.67 -5.92
CA ARG A 21 0.70 -19.49 -6.08
C ARG A 21 -0.02 -19.08 -4.79
N GLU A 22 0.49 -19.50 -3.64
CA GLU A 22 -0.07 -19.13 -2.33
C GLU A 22 0.21 -17.66 -2.02
N ALA A 23 1.43 -17.21 -2.29
CA ALA A 23 1.85 -15.85 -2.13
C ALA A 23 1.07 -14.87 -3.03
N VAL A 24 0.76 -15.27 -4.27
CA VAL A 24 -0.14 -14.51 -5.15
C VAL A 24 -1.56 -14.40 -4.57
N ASN A 25 -2.08 -15.46 -3.95
CA ASN A 25 -3.39 -15.41 -3.29
C ASN A 25 -3.39 -14.43 -2.10
N VAL A 26 -2.30 -14.35 -1.33
CA VAL A 26 -2.17 -13.40 -0.23
C VAL A 26 -2.16 -11.96 -0.74
N LEU A 27 -1.41 -11.66 -1.81
CA LEU A 27 -1.45 -10.33 -2.44
C LEU A 27 -2.85 -9.96 -2.94
N ALA A 28 -3.53 -10.90 -3.59
CA ALA A 28 -4.91 -10.69 -4.05
C ALA A 28 -5.87 -10.44 -2.88
N ASN A 29 -5.65 -11.09 -1.74
CA ASN A 29 -6.43 -10.85 -0.53
C ASN A 29 -6.16 -9.47 0.08
N ILE A 30 -4.89 -9.05 0.18
CA ILE A 30 -4.53 -7.69 0.63
C ILE A 30 -5.21 -6.64 -0.27
N SER A 31 -5.13 -6.81 -1.59
CA SER A 31 -5.79 -5.91 -2.56
C SER A 31 -7.31 -5.84 -2.33
N ARG A 32 -7.95 -7.00 -2.17
CA ARG A 32 -9.40 -7.10 -1.94
C ARG A 32 -9.83 -6.43 -0.64
N GLU A 33 -9.08 -6.65 0.44
CA GLU A 33 -9.37 -6.00 1.72
C GLU A 33 -9.21 -4.48 1.64
N MET A 34 -8.17 -3.99 0.96
CA MET A 34 -8.02 -2.55 0.75
C MET A 34 -9.16 -1.98 -0.09
N GLN A 35 -9.57 -2.67 -1.15
CA GLN A 35 -10.75 -2.27 -1.94
C GLN A 35 -12.03 -2.24 -1.11
N GLN A 36 -12.20 -3.21 -0.19
CA GLN A 36 -13.34 -3.25 0.71
C GLN A 36 -13.31 -2.06 1.69
N ILE A 37 -12.15 -1.75 2.28
CA ILE A 37 -11.97 -0.57 3.15
C ILE A 37 -12.38 0.72 2.42
N PHE A 38 -11.91 0.93 1.18
CA PHE A 38 -12.27 2.11 0.40
C PHE A 38 -13.73 2.13 -0.06
N ARG A 39 -14.34 0.96 -0.27
CA ARG A 39 -15.77 0.85 -0.61
C ARG A 39 -16.65 1.21 0.57
N ASP A 40 -16.30 0.73 1.76
CA ASP A 40 -17.05 0.96 3.00
C ASP A 40 -16.84 2.38 3.53
N ASN A 41 -15.70 3.00 3.18
CA ASN A 41 -15.34 4.35 3.60
C ASN A 41 -14.97 5.21 2.38
N PRO A 42 -15.96 5.60 1.54
CA PRO A 42 -15.71 6.34 0.31
C PRO A 42 -15.20 7.77 0.57
N GLU A 43 -15.56 8.34 1.72
CA GLU A 43 -15.09 9.64 2.22
C GLU A 43 -14.71 9.51 3.70
N PRO A 44 -13.60 8.82 4.00
CA PRO A 44 -13.21 8.59 5.38
C PRO A 44 -12.85 9.91 6.03
N SER A 45 -13.32 10.12 7.25
CA SER A 45 -12.79 11.15 8.14
C SER A 45 -11.45 10.71 8.73
N MET A 46 -10.68 11.67 9.26
CA MET A 46 -9.41 11.35 9.89
C MET A 46 -9.54 10.42 11.10
N PRO A 47 -10.53 10.59 12.01
CA PRO A 47 -10.77 9.63 13.09
C PRO A 47 -11.07 8.21 12.59
N GLU A 48 -11.85 8.05 11.50
CA GLU A 48 -12.14 6.73 10.92
C GLU A 48 -10.88 6.09 10.33
N ALA A 49 -10.08 6.86 9.58
CA ALA A 49 -8.82 6.37 9.03
C ALA A 49 -7.85 5.91 10.14
N VAL A 50 -7.73 6.69 11.21
CA VAL A 50 -6.94 6.34 12.40
C VAL A 50 -7.45 5.06 13.04
N SER A 51 -8.77 4.92 13.25
CA SER A 51 -9.36 3.72 13.85
C SER A 51 -9.04 2.47 13.03
N ILE A 52 -9.19 2.54 11.69
CA ILE A 52 -8.92 1.41 10.78
C ILE A 52 -7.43 1.00 10.85
N VAL A 53 -6.53 1.99 10.84
CA VAL A 53 -5.08 1.76 10.93
C VAL A 53 -4.71 1.14 12.28
N THR A 54 -5.23 1.68 13.37
CA THR A 54 -5.01 1.17 14.72
C THR A 54 -5.50 -0.27 14.85
N ASP A 55 -6.74 -0.55 14.42
CA ASP A 55 -7.32 -1.91 14.48
C ASP A 55 -6.48 -2.92 13.70
N TYR A 56 -5.98 -2.54 12.51
CA TYR A 56 -5.10 -3.39 11.73
C TYR A 56 -3.82 -3.72 12.52
N PHE A 57 -3.12 -2.70 13.01
CA PHE A 57 -1.82 -2.91 13.66
C PHE A 57 -1.94 -3.62 15.00
N VAL A 58 -3.01 -3.37 15.77
CA VAL A 58 -3.31 -4.10 17.01
C VAL A 58 -3.54 -5.59 16.73
N LYS A 59 -4.35 -5.92 15.72
CA LYS A 59 -4.59 -7.32 15.31
C LYS A 59 -3.30 -8.03 14.86
N ASN A 60 -2.32 -7.27 14.37
CA ASN A 60 -1.01 -7.75 13.95
C ASN A 60 0.06 -7.65 15.06
N GLY A 61 -0.35 -7.43 16.32
CA GLY A 61 0.53 -7.47 17.49
C GLY A 61 1.53 -6.32 17.58
N LYS A 62 1.28 -5.18 16.92
CA LYS A 62 2.13 -3.99 17.05
C LYS A 62 1.81 -3.22 18.34
N SER A 63 2.83 -2.58 18.90
CA SER A 63 2.68 -1.76 20.11
C SER A 63 1.98 -0.43 19.83
N GLU A 64 1.32 0.13 20.85
CA GLU A 64 0.68 1.46 20.76
C GLU A 64 1.66 2.54 20.32
N GLN A 65 2.92 2.48 20.80
CA GLN A 65 3.97 3.42 20.40
C GLN A 65 4.29 3.32 18.92
N PHE A 66 4.39 2.11 18.37
CA PHE A 66 4.60 1.93 16.92
C PHE A 66 3.44 2.52 16.13
N ILE A 67 2.21 2.26 16.55
CA ILE A 67 0.98 2.72 15.89
C ILE A 67 0.92 4.25 15.88
N SER A 68 1.16 4.87 17.04
CA SER A 68 1.17 6.33 17.18
C SER A 68 2.23 6.97 16.28
N ASN A 69 3.45 6.43 16.27
CA ASN A 69 4.52 6.90 15.41
C ASN A 69 4.15 6.77 13.92
N TRP A 70 3.60 5.62 13.52
CA TRP A 70 3.21 5.38 12.13
C TRP A 70 2.14 6.36 11.66
N ILE A 71 1.09 6.58 12.47
CA ILE A 71 0.01 7.54 12.17
C ILE A 71 0.58 8.95 12.05
N SER A 72 1.48 9.35 12.96
CA SER A 72 2.12 10.66 12.90
C SER A 72 2.93 10.83 11.62
N THR A 73 3.74 9.83 11.26
CA THR A 73 4.54 9.85 10.02
C THR A 73 3.65 9.90 8.79
N ALA A 74 2.57 9.12 8.72
CA ALA A 74 1.62 9.14 7.60
C ALA A 74 0.93 10.50 7.48
N GLY A 75 0.55 11.12 8.61
CA GLY A 75 -0.01 12.48 8.62
C GLY A 75 0.98 13.55 8.13
N GLU A 76 2.25 13.47 8.53
CA GLU A 76 3.32 14.36 8.06
C GLU A 76 3.61 14.17 6.57
N HIS A 77 3.55 12.94 6.10
CA HIS A 77 3.72 12.60 4.69
C HIS A 77 2.62 13.23 3.82
N GLY A 78 1.36 13.18 4.27
CA GLY A 78 0.26 13.85 3.59
C GLY A 78 0.44 15.36 3.53
N ARG A 79 0.81 15.99 4.65
CA ARG A 79 1.06 17.44 4.73
C ARG A 79 2.23 17.89 3.88
N SER A 80 3.35 17.18 3.93
CA SER A 80 4.57 17.53 3.17
C SER A 80 4.39 17.42 1.66
N ARG A 81 3.45 16.59 1.19
CA ARG A 81 3.04 16.49 -0.23
C ARG A 81 2.04 17.57 -0.67
N GLY A 82 1.65 18.47 0.22
CA GLY A 82 0.68 19.54 -0.08
C GLY A 82 -0.74 19.02 -0.30
N LEU A 83 -1.08 17.84 0.23
CA LEU A 83 -2.44 17.32 0.13
C LEU A 83 -3.40 18.16 0.96
N LEU A 84 -4.59 18.41 0.40
CA LEU A 84 -5.69 19.04 1.12
C LEU A 84 -6.08 18.18 2.33
N GLU A 85 -6.53 18.81 3.41
CA GLU A 85 -6.95 18.10 4.62
C GLU A 85 -8.02 17.04 4.34
N ALA A 86 -8.92 17.30 3.39
CA ALA A 86 -9.96 16.36 2.97
C ALA A 86 -9.41 15.08 2.30
N ASP A 87 -8.21 15.13 1.71
CA ASP A 87 -7.58 14.00 1.03
C ASP A 87 -6.63 13.20 1.94
N GLN A 88 -6.22 13.79 3.08
CA GLN A 88 -5.32 13.14 4.04
C GLN A 88 -5.85 11.79 4.56
N PRO A 89 -7.15 11.59 4.88
CA PRO A 89 -7.66 10.30 5.33
C PRO A 89 -7.48 9.19 4.28
N LYS A 90 -7.80 9.49 3.02
CA LYS A 90 -7.62 8.56 1.91
C LYS A 90 -6.16 8.25 1.67
N ALA A 91 -5.30 9.26 1.79
CA ALA A 91 -3.85 9.08 1.68
C ALA A 91 -3.29 8.17 2.78
N MET A 92 -3.73 8.35 4.04
CA MET A 92 -3.32 7.49 5.15
C MET A 92 -3.75 6.03 4.93
N LEU A 93 -4.98 5.79 4.50
CA LEU A 93 -5.44 4.43 4.16
C LEU A 93 -4.69 3.84 2.96
N SER A 94 -4.28 4.68 2.00
CA SER A 94 -3.43 4.24 0.89
C SER A 94 -2.02 3.85 1.37
N ASP A 95 -1.43 4.64 2.25
CA ASP A 95 -0.13 4.36 2.88
C ASP A 95 -0.19 3.06 3.70
N LEU A 96 -1.33 2.78 4.37
CA LEU A 96 -1.57 1.48 5.03
C LEU A 96 -1.53 0.35 4.01
N GLY A 97 -2.25 0.47 2.89
CA GLY A 97 -2.22 -0.54 1.82
C GLY A 97 -0.80 -0.81 1.31
N VAL A 98 -0.05 0.25 0.98
CA VAL A 98 1.35 0.16 0.53
C VAL A 98 2.22 -0.53 1.58
N PHE A 99 2.10 -0.16 2.86
CA PHE A 99 2.83 -0.79 3.94
C PHE A 99 2.57 -2.31 4.00
N ARG A 100 1.31 -2.73 3.89
CA ARG A 100 0.93 -4.15 3.90
C ARG A 100 1.56 -4.91 2.74
N PHE A 101 1.52 -4.33 1.53
CA PHE A 101 2.17 -4.90 0.35
C PHE A 101 3.69 -5.01 0.53
N MET A 102 4.35 -3.95 0.99
CA MET A 102 5.79 -3.94 1.20
C MET A 102 6.22 -4.98 2.23
N ASN A 103 5.53 -5.04 3.36
CA ASN A 103 5.87 -5.97 4.43
C ASN A 103 5.76 -7.43 3.94
N PHE A 104 4.69 -7.75 3.22
CA PHE A 104 4.51 -9.07 2.63
C PHE A 104 5.63 -9.44 1.64
N LEU A 105 5.99 -8.53 0.74
CA LEU A 105 7.07 -8.79 -0.23
C LEU A 105 8.43 -8.98 0.47
N LYS A 106 8.71 -8.20 1.51
CA LYS A 106 9.91 -8.38 2.33
C LYS A 106 9.93 -9.72 3.05
N GLU A 107 8.79 -10.17 3.59
CA GLU A 107 8.66 -11.50 4.22
C GLU A 107 8.90 -12.65 3.23
N LYS A 108 8.64 -12.42 1.94
CA LYS A 108 8.96 -13.36 0.86
C LYS A 108 10.42 -13.27 0.36
N GLY A 109 11.24 -12.44 1.00
CA GLY A 109 12.67 -12.33 0.72
C GLY A 109 13.03 -11.36 -0.40
N LEU A 110 12.10 -10.54 -0.89
CA LEU A 110 12.43 -9.50 -1.85
C LEU A 110 13.28 -8.41 -1.19
N SER A 111 14.31 -7.96 -1.89
CA SER A 111 15.13 -6.83 -1.46
C SER A 111 14.37 -5.51 -1.56
N ASP A 112 14.84 -4.48 -0.86
CA ASP A 112 14.24 -3.14 -0.91
C ASP A 112 14.16 -2.59 -2.34
N ASP A 113 15.17 -2.86 -3.17
CA ASP A 113 15.18 -2.46 -4.59
C ASP A 113 14.11 -3.19 -5.41
N GLN A 114 13.95 -4.49 -5.19
CA GLN A 114 12.91 -5.29 -5.85
C GLN A 114 11.50 -4.83 -5.44
N VAL A 115 11.28 -4.59 -4.15
CA VAL A 115 10.02 -4.05 -3.62
C VAL A 115 9.70 -2.69 -4.26
N ASN A 116 10.70 -1.81 -4.39
CA ASN A 116 10.53 -0.51 -5.02
C ASN A 116 10.14 -0.63 -6.52
N ILE A 117 10.72 -1.59 -7.25
CA ILE A 117 10.36 -1.85 -8.65
C ILE A 117 8.92 -2.34 -8.76
N VAL A 118 8.52 -3.31 -7.92
CA VAL A 118 7.16 -3.86 -7.89
C VAL A 118 6.12 -2.79 -7.58
N LEU A 119 6.37 -1.95 -6.56
CA LEU A 119 5.47 -0.84 -6.22
C LEU A 119 5.31 0.15 -7.37
N ARG A 120 6.40 0.53 -8.04
CA ARG A 120 6.34 1.43 -9.21
C ARG A 120 5.53 0.82 -10.34
N GLY A 121 5.69 -0.48 -10.60
CA GLY A 121 4.87 -1.22 -11.56
C GLY A 121 3.37 -1.17 -11.21
N ALA A 122 3.02 -1.45 -9.96
CA ALA A 122 1.64 -1.43 -9.50
C ALA A 122 0.99 -0.04 -9.59
N VAL A 123 1.72 1.02 -9.23
CA VAL A 123 1.24 2.41 -9.34
C VAL A 123 1.03 2.82 -10.81
N GLN A 124 1.93 2.42 -11.72
CA GLN A 124 1.76 2.66 -13.15
C GLN A 124 0.52 1.96 -13.70
N GLN A 125 0.30 0.69 -13.34
CA GLN A 125 -0.89 -0.06 -13.75
C GLN A 125 -2.19 0.59 -13.24
N ALA A 126 -2.21 1.04 -11.97
CA ALA A 126 -3.37 1.71 -11.38
C ALA A 126 -3.67 3.08 -12.00
N THR A 127 -2.64 3.78 -12.50
CA THR A 127 -2.78 5.09 -13.15
C THR A 127 -3.30 4.93 -14.57
N GLU A 128 -2.81 3.95 -15.32
CA GLU A 128 -3.32 3.66 -16.68
C GLU A 128 -4.75 3.13 -16.68
N HIS A 129 -5.17 2.38 -15.66
CA HIS A 129 -6.57 1.96 -15.51
C HIS A 129 -7.53 3.11 -15.18
N LYS A 130 -7.03 4.29 -14.80
CA LYS A 130 -7.85 5.50 -14.58
C LYS A 130 -8.00 6.38 -15.82
N GLU A 131 -7.26 6.11 -16.91
CA GLU A 131 -7.28 6.89 -18.15
C GLU A 131 -8.13 6.26 -19.27
N CYS A 132 -9.00 5.28 -18.97
CA CYS A 132 -9.97 4.69 -19.90
C CYS A 132 -11.42 5.02 -19.51
#